data_AF-A0A2H0RTE2-F1
#
_entry.id   AF-A0A2H0RTE2-F1
#
_cell.length_a   1.000
_cell.length_b   1.000
_cell.length_c   1.000
_cell.angle_alpha   90.00
_cell.angle_beta   90.00
_cell.angle_gamma   90.00
#
_symmetry.space_group_name_H-M   'P 1'
#
loop_
_entity.id
_entity.type
_entity.pdbx_description
1 polymer ?
#
loop_
_entity_poly.entity_id
_entity_poly.type
_entity_poly.pdbx_seq_one_letter_code
_entity_poly.pdbx_strand_id
1 'polypeptide(L)'
;GEGRFVTKDSGLIDELRKNDQIAFSYCDAQGNVSEDPVTTPNGSTFAIAGICNPAGNVVALMPHPERTEGGSPYFVSLKRWVQNKVRPTFHEISRKGTSFTVGEKAAGAVEIFIDTLIVNNEEHTVEQAAHRLLPSLKLRQLRYLALGTGDPRTVLDTISLFNPNKEVAYIRRGGTVCKWNADAKQEQPVTDFPFKQGIKLLRRDEPDTGAAILGKGSETGVCYVCREVSEGDLLKKETLEVFANPHAASLSRLH
;
A
#
# COMPACT_ATOMS: atom_id res chain seq x y z
N GLY A 1 4.95 10.45 2.60
CA GLY A 1 5.93 9.40 2.31
C GLY A 1 5.42 8.11 2.91
N GLU A 2 5.35 7.04 2.14
CA GLU A 2 4.76 5.75 2.52
C GLU A 2 5.80 4.83 3.19
N GLY A 3 6.50 5.37 4.20
CA GLY A 3 7.66 4.71 4.81
C GLY A 3 7.41 4.09 6.17
N ARG A 4 6.17 4.06 6.65
CA ARG A 4 5.83 3.70 8.03
C ARG A 4 5.73 2.18 8.17
N PHE A 5 6.56 1.58 9.03
CA PHE A 5 6.42 0.17 9.37
C PHE A 5 5.27 -0.06 10.37
N VAL A 6 4.31 -0.91 10.01
CA VAL A 6 3.15 -1.29 10.84
C VAL A 6 2.85 -2.79 10.71
N THR A 7 2.29 -3.39 11.77
CA THR A 7 1.83 -4.79 11.76
C THR A 7 0.64 -4.98 12.72
N LYS A 8 -0.32 -5.82 12.33
CA LYS A 8 -1.41 -6.33 13.19
C LYS A 8 -0.99 -7.53 14.02
N ASP A 9 0.08 -8.22 13.61
CA ASP A 9 0.57 -9.38 14.33
C ASP A 9 1.43 -8.93 15.51
N SER A 10 0.85 -9.03 16.71
CA SER A 10 1.53 -8.73 17.97
C SER A 10 2.77 -9.60 18.19
N GLY A 11 2.82 -10.82 17.64
CA GLY A 11 3.96 -11.73 17.81
C GLY A 11 5.10 -11.50 16.82
N LEU A 12 4.83 -10.82 15.70
CA LEU A 12 5.83 -10.61 14.64
C LEU A 12 7.03 -9.82 15.14
N ILE A 13 6.83 -8.79 15.96
CA ILE A 13 7.92 -7.96 16.48
C ILE A 13 8.85 -8.77 17.37
N ASP A 14 8.29 -9.59 18.25
CA ASP A 14 9.07 -10.44 19.15
C ASP A 14 9.83 -11.52 18.38
N GLU A 15 9.24 -12.05 17.31
CA GLU A 15 9.92 -12.97 16.39
C GLU A 15 11.08 -12.30 15.66
N LEU A 16 10.86 -11.10 15.09
CA LEU A 16 11.90 -10.33 14.43
C LEU A 16 13.06 -9.99 15.39
N ARG A 17 12.76 -9.64 16.65
CA ARG A 17 13.77 -9.40 17.69
C ARG A 17 14.54 -10.67 18.04
N LYS A 18 13.83 -11.77 18.28
CA LYS A 18 14.43 -13.07 18.63
C LYS A 18 15.37 -13.56 17.54
N ASN A 19 15.06 -13.27 16.29
CA ASN A 19 15.84 -13.70 15.13
C ASN A 19 16.89 -12.66 14.66
N ASP A 20 17.09 -11.55 15.39
CA ASP A 20 18.01 -10.47 15.02
C ASP A 20 17.75 -9.88 13.61
N GLN A 21 16.47 -9.73 13.26
CA GLN A 21 16.02 -9.29 11.94
C GLN A 21 15.63 -7.81 11.88
N ILE A 22 15.74 -7.09 13.00
CA ILE A 22 15.58 -5.63 13.03
C ILE A 22 16.95 -5.01 12.74
N ALA A 23 17.22 -4.78 11.46
CA ALA A 23 18.52 -4.30 11.01
C ALA A 23 18.79 -2.83 11.37
N PHE A 24 17.75 -1.99 11.39
CA PHE A 24 17.86 -0.57 11.69
C PHE A 24 16.67 -0.07 12.51
N SER A 25 16.96 0.78 13.50
CA SER A 25 15.97 1.54 14.26
C SER A 25 16.33 3.02 14.26
N TYR A 26 15.32 3.89 14.25
CA TYR A 26 15.53 5.31 14.51
C TYR A 26 15.92 5.53 15.97
N CYS A 27 16.87 6.41 16.21
CA CYS A 27 17.36 6.76 17.53
C CYS A 27 17.80 8.22 17.59
N ASP A 28 17.86 8.76 18.80
CA ASP A 28 18.43 10.08 19.05
C ASP A 28 19.97 10.07 18.89
N ALA A 29 20.60 11.24 19.07
CA ALA A 29 22.05 11.38 18.96
C ALA A 29 22.85 10.57 20.01
N GLN A 30 22.19 10.12 21.08
CA GLN A 30 22.77 9.28 22.12
C GLN A 30 22.54 7.78 21.85
N GLY A 31 21.80 7.43 20.78
CA GLY A 31 21.46 6.06 20.42
C GLY A 31 20.21 5.53 21.13
N ASN A 32 19.44 6.38 21.81
CA ASN A 32 18.20 5.94 22.44
C ASN A 32 17.10 5.82 21.38
N VAL A 33 16.50 4.63 21.31
CA VAL A 33 15.40 4.35 20.39
C VAL A 33 14.11 4.93 20.95
N SER A 34 13.36 5.65 20.12
CA SER A 34 12.11 6.28 20.52
C SER A 34 11.15 6.41 19.35
N GLU A 35 9.87 6.14 19.60
CA GLU A 35 8.78 6.31 18.63
C GLU A 35 8.29 7.76 18.52
N ASP A 36 8.89 8.68 19.28
CA ASP A 36 8.50 10.08 19.21
C ASP A 36 8.70 10.65 17.79
N PRO A 37 7.86 11.60 17.33
CA PRO A 37 7.94 12.10 15.97
C PRO A 37 9.24 12.86 15.61
N VAL A 38 10.03 13.29 16.60
CA VAL A 38 11.32 13.94 16.36
C VAL A 38 12.36 12.88 15.99
N THR A 39 12.36 11.75 16.68
CA THR A 39 13.27 10.63 16.45
C THR A 39 12.81 9.73 15.31
N THR A 40 11.53 9.37 15.28
CA THR A 40 10.90 8.48 14.28
C THR A 40 9.95 9.28 13.39
N PRO A 41 10.46 9.96 12.35
CA PRO A 41 9.68 10.95 11.58
C PRO A 41 8.55 10.34 10.75
N ASN A 42 8.61 9.04 10.45
CA ASN A 42 7.57 8.31 9.72
C ASN A 42 6.55 7.60 10.65
N GLY A 43 6.73 7.66 11.97
CA GLY A 43 5.88 6.98 12.95
C GLY A 43 5.92 5.44 12.89
N SER A 44 7.02 4.85 12.43
CA SER A 44 7.21 3.38 12.43
C SER A 44 7.03 2.77 13.82
N THR A 45 6.31 1.65 13.89
CA THR A 45 6.15 0.85 15.12
C THR A 45 7.52 0.39 15.63
N PHE A 46 7.79 0.55 16.93
CA PHE A 46 9.08 0.28 17.57
C PHE A 46 10.27 0.99 16.93
N ALA A 47 10.02 2.14 16.28
CA ALA A 47 11.02 2.92 15.55
C ALA A 47 11.77 2.12 14.47
N ILE A 48 11.17 1.05 13.93
CA ILE A 48 11.83 0.19 12.94
C ILE A 48 12.02 0.96 11.63
N ALA A 49 13.28 1.06 11.21
CA ALA A 49 13.70 1.76 10.00
C ALA A 49 14.14 0.78 8.89
N GLY A 50 14.44 -0.48 9.24
CA GLY A 50 14.75 -1.52 8.28
C GLY A 50 14.75 -2.91 8.89
N ILE A 51 14.38 -3.90 8.09
CA ILE A 51 14.33 -5.32 8.46
C ILE A 51 15.08 -6.16 7.43
N CYS A 52 15.60 -7.31 7.84
CA CYS A 52 16.17 -8.29 6.92
C CYS A 52 15.37 -9.59 6.90
N ASN A 53 15.51 -10.34 5.80
CA ASN A 53 14.98 -11.70 5.75
C ASN A 53 15.76 -12.62 6.72
N PRO A 54 15.23 -13.81 7.07
CA PRO A 54 15.92 -14.71 8.01
C PRO A 54 17.35 -15.06 7.56
N ALA A 55 17.55 -15.11 6.23
CA ALA A 55 18.86 -15.39 5.63
C ALA A 55 19.90 -14.26 5.81
N GLY A 56 19.48 -13.06 6.19
CA GLY A 56 20.32 -11.85 6.31
C GLY A 56 20.86 -11.32 4.97
N ASN A 57 20.49 -11.91 3.83
CA ASN A 57 20.99 -11.54 2.51
C ASN A 57 20.07 -10.59 1.74
N VAL A 58 18.89 -10.29 2.28
CA VAL A 58 17.96 -9.29 1.76
C VAL A 58 17.60 -8.34 2.90
N VAL A 59 17.73 -7.05 2.67
CA VAL A 59 17.35 -5.99 3.62
C VAL A 59 16.39 -5.02 2.95
N ALA A 60 15.28 -4.74 3.63
CA ALA A 60 14.39 -3.64 3.31
C ALA A 60 14.75 -2.47 4.23
N LEU A 61 15.06 -1.32 3.65
CA LEU A 61 15.58 -0.16 4.38
C LEU A 61 14.85 1.11 3.93
N MET A 62 14.34 1.88 4.89
CA MET A 62 13.71 3.18 4.62
C MET A 62 14.70 4.34 4.51
N PRO A 63 15.74 4.44 5.39
CA PRO A 63 16.82 5.39 5.18
C PRO A 63 17.51 5.20 3.82
N HIS A 64 18.00 6.31 3.25
CA HIS A 64 18.72 6.33 1.99
C HIS A 64 20.23 6.58 2.23
N PRO A 65 21.00 5.58 2.70
CA PRO A 65 22.42 5.74 2.99
C PRO A 65 23.23 6.13 1.73
N GLU A 66 22.73 5.84 0.53
CA GLU A 66 23.35 6.25 -0.73
C GLU A 66 23.29 7.76 -0.99
N ARG A 67 22.43 8.49 -0.27
CA ARG A 67 22.23 9.94 -0.46
C ARG A 67 23.05 10.81 0.49
N THR A 68 23.92 10.21 1.31
CA THR A 68 24.73 10.94 2.29
C THR A 68 26.11 10.31 2.45
N GLU A 69 27.12 11.15 2.63
CA GLU A 69 28.50 10.70 2.91
C GLU A 69 28.57 9.84 4.19
N GLY A 70 27.71 10.16 5.17
CA GLY A 70 27.57 9.41 6.43
C GLY A 70 27.02 8.00 6.27
N GLY A 71 26.54 7.62 5.08
CA GLY A 71 26.07 6.27 4.77
C GLY A 71 27.18 5.28 4.41
N SER A 72 28.42 5.75 4.19
CA SER A 72 29.56 4.90 3.83
C SER A 72 29.79 3.69 4.77
N PRO A 73 29.68 3.81 6.10
CA PRO A 73 29.82 2.68 7.02
C PRO A 73 28.85 1.53 6.73
N TYR A 74 27.63 1.83 6.26
CA TYR A 74 26.65 0.80 5.88
C TYR A 74 27.17 -0.06 4.72
N PHE A 75 27.64 0.55 3.64
CA PHE A 75 28.15 -0.18 2.48
C PHE A 75 29.44 -0.96 2.78
N VAL A 76 30.29 -0.43 3.66
CA VAL A 76 31.47 -1.16 4.16
C VAL A 76 31.03 -2.40 4.96
N SER A 77 30.02 -2.27 5.82
CA SER A 77 29.45 -3.40 6.57
C SER A 77 28.86 -4.46 5.63
N LEU A 78 28.06 -4.04 4.65
CA LEU A 78 27.48 -4.92 3.62
C LEU A 78 28.57 -5.69 2.87
N LYS A 79 29.62 -5.00 2.42
CA LYS A 79 30.74 -5.62 1.71
C LYS A 79 31.44 -6.67 2.58
N ARG A 80 31.73 -6.34 3.85
CA ARG A 80 32.35 -7.28 4.80
C ARG A 80 31.48 -8.52 5.01
N TRP A 81 30.17 -8.33 5.17
CA TRP A 81 29.23 -9.43 5.35
C TRP A 81 29.23 -10.39 4.14
N VAL A 82 29.14 -9.86 2.91
CA VAL A 82 29.20 -10.65 1.67
C VAL A 82 30.52 -11.40 1.54
N GLN A 83 31.64 -10.76 1.90
CA GLN A 83 32.97 -11.36 1.80
C GLN A 83 33.20 -12.46 2.84
N ASN A 84 32.67 -12.31 4.06
CA ASN A 84 32.90 -13.24 5.16
C ASN A 84 32.08 -14.54 5.06
N LYS A 85 31.12 -14.65 4.12
CA LYS A 85 30.30 -15.85 3.85
C LYS A 85 29.66 -16.49 5.11
N VAL A 86 29.45 -15.72 6.17
CA VAL A 86 28.77 -16.21 7.37
C VAL A 86 27.32 -16.49 7.01
N ARG A 87 26.93 -17.76 7.06
CA ARG A 87 25.55 -18.21 6.87
C ARG A 87 25.00 -18.59 8.24
N PRO A 88 24.19 -17.75 8.89
CA PRO A 88 23.53 -18.12 10.12
C PRO A 88 22.73 -19.42 9.93
N THR A 89 22.54 -20.18 11.01
CA THR A 89 21.61 -21.33 10.99
C THR A 89 20.20 -20.75 11.13
N PHE A 90 19.34 -21.02 10.15
CA PHE A 90 18.05 -20.34 10.04
C PHE A 90 16.93 -21.16 10.66
N HIS A 91 16.08 -20.48 11.43
CA HIS A 91 14.73 -20.94 11.69
C HIS A 91 13.82 -20.24 10.70
N GLU A 92 13.15 -21.03 9.86
CA GLU A 92 12.09 -20.49 9.00
C GLU A 92 11.05 -19.84 9.91
N ILE A 93 10.77 -18.56 9.70
CA ILE A 93 9.62 -17.92 10.35
C ILE A 93 8.43 -18.77 9.94
N SER A 94 7.76 -19.36 10.93
CA SER A 94 6.51 -20.06 10.66
C SER A 94 5.57 -19.01 10.11
N ARG A 95 5.38 -18.99 8.79
CA ARG A 95 4.30 -18.24 8.15
C ARG A 95 3.02 -18.88 8.68
N LYS A 96 2.56 -18.44 9.85
CA LYS A 96 1.18 -18.65 10.27
C LYS A 96 0.38 -17.99 9.18
N GLY A 97 -0.15 -18.80 8.27
CA GLY A 97 -0.76 -18.34 7.04
C GLY A 97 -2.01 -17.53 7.35
N THR A 98 -1.84 -16.24 7.62
CA THR A 98 -2.92 -15.27 7.66
C THR A 98 -3.42 -15.14 6.23
N SER A 99 -4.45 -15.90 5.89
CA SER A 99 -5.13 -15.78 4.62
C SER A 99 -6.07 -14.58 4.66
N PHE A 100 -6.13 -13.82 3.57
CA PHE A 100 -7.23 -12.90 3.37
C PHE A 100 -8.55 -13.67 3.35
N THR A 101 -9.52 -13.18 4.12
CA THR A 101 -10.93 -13.49 3.85
C THR A 101 -11.47 -12.31 3.05
N VAL A 102 -11.61 -12.48 1.74
CA VAL A 102 -12.10 -11.40 0.86
C VAL A 102 -13.62 -11.36 0.94
N GLY A 103 -14.13 -10.47 1.79
CA GLY A 103 -15.55 -10.20 1.91
C GLY A 103 -16.07 -9.26 0.83
N GLU A 104 -17.38 -9.02 0.86
CA GLU A 104 -18.02 -7.97 0.06
C GLU A 104 -18.00 -6.65 0.80
N LYS A 105 -17.70 -5.58 0.08
CA LYS A 105 -17.90 -4.22 0.55
C LYS A 105 -19.11 -3.60 -0.16
N ALA A 106 -20.09 -3.21 0.65
CA ALA A 106 -21.18 -2.38 0.17
C ALA A 106 -20.65 -1.03 -0.33
N ALA A 107 -21.16 -0.58 -1.47
CA ALA A 107 -20.82 0.73 -2.01
C ALA A 107 -21.12 1.84 -1.00
N GLY A 108 -20.19 2.78 -0.86
CA GLY A 108 -20.41 3.99 -0.07
C GLY A 108 -21.52 4.85 -0.65
N ALA A 109 -22.05 5.78 0.15
CA ALA A 109 -23.06 6.74 -0.32
C ALA A 109 -22.54 7.59 -1.49
N VAL A 110 -21.28 8.05 -1.37
CA VAL A 110 -20.55 8.74 -2.42
C VAL A 110 -19.12 8.22 -2.46
N GLU A 111 -18.71 7.74 -3.62
CA GLU A 111 -17.36 7.23 -3.84
C GLU A 111 -16.68 7.97 -4.97
N ILE A 112 -15.37 8.14 -4.86
CA ILE A 112 -14.52 8.77 -5.85
C ILE A 112 -13.44 7.78 -6.24
N PHE A 113 -13.33 7.53 -7.54
CA PHE A 113 -12.26 6.75 -8.15
C PHE A 113 -11.40 7.70 -8.95
N ILE A 114 -10.13 7.83 -8.58
CA ILE A 114 -9.17 8.70 -9.24
C ILE A 114 -8.23 7.83 -10.06
N ASP A 115 -8.28 8.02 -11.37
CA ASP A 115 -7.43 7.36 -12.35
C ASP A 115 -6.26 8.28 -12.73
N THR A 116 -5.09 7.70 -12.97
CA THR A 116 -3.90 8.44 -13.36
C THR A 116 -3.76 8.46 -14.89
N LEU A 117 -3.58 9.66 -15.46
CA LEU A 117 -3.31 9.89 -16.89
C LEU A 117 -1.86 9.62 -17.28
N ILE A 118 -0.95 9.70 -16.31
CA ILE A 118 0.47 9.39 -16.45
C ILE A 118 0.75 7.93 -16.11
N VAL A 119 1.99 7.49 -16.37
CA VAL A 119 2.44 6.14 -16.04
C VAL A 119 2.31 5.89 -14.53
N ASN A 120 1.64 4.79 -14.18
CA ASN A 120 1.54 4.30 -12.81
C ASN A 120 2.53 3.13 -12.60
N ASN A 121 3.68 3.41 -11.98
CA ASN A 121 4.71 2.40 -11.75
C ASN A 121 4.27 1.34 -10.72
N GLU A 122 3.43 1.70 -9.75
CA GLU A 122 2.89 0.74 -8.77
C GLU A 122 1.98 -0.27 -9.48
N GLU A 123 1.05 0.21 -10.31
CA GLU A 123 0.17 -0.64 -11.14
C GLU A 123 0.98 -1.66 -11.95
N HIS A 124 2.00 -1.19 -12.67
CA HIS A 124 2.84 -2.05 -13.48
C HIS A 124 3.62 -3.07 -12.65
N THR A 125 4.11 -2.67 -11.47
CA THR A 125 4.84 -3.58 -10.56
C THR A 125 3.92 -4.67 -10.01
N VAL A 126 2.70 -4.31 -9.59
CA VAL A 126 1.69 -5.25 -9.08
C VAL A 126 1.24 -6.19 -10.20
N GLU A 127 0.98 -5.67 -11.41
CA GLU A 127 0.61 -6.48 -12.57
C GLU A 127 1.70 -7.50 -12.92
N GLN A 128 2.96 -7.07 -13.00
CA GLN A 128 4.08 -7.98 -13.28
C GLN A 128 4.26 -9.05 -12.20
N ALA A 129 4.05 -8.70 -10.92
CA ALA A 129 4.07 -9.68 -9.84
C ALA A 129 2.93 -10.69 -9.99
N ALA A 130 1.74 -10.23 -10.36
CA ALA A 130 0.56 -11.07 -10.56
C ALA A 130 0.68 -11.99 -11.78
N HIS A 131 1.35 -11.56 -12.86
CA HIS A 131 1.56 -12.36 -14.07
C HIS A 131 2.31 -13.66 -13.84
N ARG A 132 3.10 -13.76 -12.76
CA ARG A 132 3.75 -15.02 -12.36
C ARG A 132 2.75 -16.13 -12.03
N LEU A 133 1.53 -15.75 -11.62
CA LEU A 133 0.44 -16.63 -11.25
C LEU A 133 -0.70 -16.58 -12.28
N LEU A 134 -0.96 -15.40 -12.85
CA LEU A 134 -2.08 -15.10 -13.75
C LEU A 134 -1.57 -14.36 -15.02
N PRO A 135 -1.00 -15.06 -16.00
CA PRO A 135 -0.33 -14.43 -17.14
C PRO A 135 -1.24 -13.56 -18.04
N SER A 136 -2.55 -13.81 -18.04
CA SER A 136 -3.52 -13.06 -18.85
C SER A 136 -4.13 -11.86 -18.12
N LEU A 137 -3.86 -11.69 -16.82
CA LEU A 137 -4.47 -10.63 -16.02
C LEU A 137 -4.11 -9.26 -16.62
N LYS A 138 -5.12 -8.42 -16.82
CA LYS A 138 -4.93 -6.98 -17.05
C LYS A 138 -5.38 -6.20 -15.84
N LEU A 139 -4.52 -5.33 -15.35
CA LEU A 139 -4.74 -4.54 -14.15
C LEU A 139 -4.97 -3.07 -14.49
N ARG A 140 -5.88 -2.43 -13.77
CA ARG A 140 -5.93 -0.97 -13.64
C ARG A 140 -6.01 -0.63 -12.16
N GLN A 141 -5.18 0.27 -11.68
CA GLN A 141 -5.13 0.74 -10.31
C GLN A 141 -5.75 2.14 -10.24
N LEU A 142 -6.74 2.29 -9.37
CA LEU A 142 -7.42 3.54 -9.10
C LEU A 142 -7.26 3.88 -7.62
N ARG A 143 -7.03 5.16 -7.31
CA ARG A 143 -7.20 5.63 -5.92
C ARG A 143 -8.70 5.65 -5.60
N TYR A 144 -9.06 5.13 -4.44
CA TYR A 144 -10.44 5.03 -3.98
C TYR A 144 -10.65 5.87 -2.73
N LEU A 145 -11.74 6.63 -2.72
CA LEU A 145 -12.20 7.42 -1.58
C LEU A 145 -13.70 7.19 -1.39
N ALA A 146 -14.13 6.78 -0.20
CA ALA A 146 -15.53 6.84 0.20
C ALA A 146 -15.71 8.02 1.15
N LEU A 147 -16.54 8.99 0.76
CA LEU A 147 -16.78 10.16 1.59
C LEU A 147 -18.01 9.88 2.44
N GLY A 148 -17.84 9.78 3.76
CA GLY A 148 -18.94 9.46 4.68
C GLY A 148 -20.09 10.46 4.55
N THR A 149 -19.91 11.65 5.13
CA THR A 149 -20.84 12.79 4.97
C THR A 149 -20.22 13.94 4.15
N GLY A 150 -19.07 13.70 3.54
CA GLY A 150 -18.30 14.72 2.84
C GLY A 150 -18.79 15.00 1.41
N ASP A 151 -18.63 16.24 0.95
CA ASP A 151 -18.89 16.63 -0.44
C ASP A 151 -17.67 16.31 -1.31
N PRO A 152 -17.81 15.56 -2.42
CA PRO A 152 -16.73 15.32 -3.38
C PRO A 152 -15.95 16.55 -3.81
N ARG A 153 -16.60 17.72 -3.91
CA ARG A 153 -15.94 18.96 -4.29
C ARG A 153 -14.79 19.32 -3.35
N THR A 154 -14.92 19.03 -2.06
CA THR A 154 -13.86 19.30 -1.08
C THR A 154 -12.55 18.56 -1.40
N VAL A 155 -12.66 17.34 -1.91
CA VAL A 155 -11.51 16.57 -2.39
C VAL A 155 -11.02 17.09 -3.73
N LEU A 156 -11.94 17.28 -4.68
CA LEU A 156 -11.63 17.54 -6.08
C LEU A 156 -11.19 18.99 -6.35
N ASP A 157 -11.45 19.92 -5.43
CA ASP A 157 -10.90 21.29 -5.45
C ASP A 157 -9.54 21.38 -4.72
N THR A 158 -9.12 20.33 -4.00
CA THR A 158 -7.88 20.34 -3.23
C THR A 158 -6.74 19.72 -4.04
N ILE A 159 -5.81 20.55 -4.52
CA ILE A 159 -4.72 20.13 -5.44
C ILE A 159 -3.81 19.03 -4.90
N SER A 160 -3.63 18.94 -3.59
CA SER A 160 -2.83 17.88 -2.94
C SER A 160 -3.55 16.53 -2.94
N LEU A 161 -4.87 16.52 -3.13
CA LEU A 161 -5.70 15.31 -3.16
C LEU A 161 -6.05 14.88 -4.58
N PHE A 162 -6.24 15.84 -5.49
CA PHE A 162 -6.56 15.61 -6.89
C PHE A 162 -5.89 16.65 -7.80
N ASN A 163 -5.17 16.19 -8.83
CA ASN A 163 -4.54 17.04 -9.81
C ASN A 163 -5.13 16.80 -11.22
N PRO A 164 -5.99 17.70 -11.72
CA PRO A 164 -6.69 17.50 -12.99
C PRO A 164 -5.76 17.44 -14.23
N ASN A 165 -4.51 17.90 -14.12
CA ASN A 165 -3.54 17.79 -15.20
C ASN A 165 -2.93 16.38 -15.32
N LYS A 166 -3.06 15.55 -14.28
CA LYS A 166 -2.43 14.23 -14.18
C LYS A 166 -3.44 13.12 -13.87
N GLU A 167 -4.66 13.48 -13.51
CA GLU A 167 -5.64 12.55 -12.97
C GLU A 167 -7.05 12.85 -13.49
N VAL A 168 -7.87 11.82 -13.53
CA VAL A 168 -9.30 11.88 -13.84
C VAL A 168 -10.08 11.31 -12.68
N ALA A 169 -11.06 12.06 -12.17
CA ALA A 169 -11.93 11.57 -11.12
C ALA A 169 -13.29 11.12 -11.69
N TYR A 170 -13.74 9.97 -11.19
CA TYR A 170 -15.06 9.41 -11.43
C TYR A 170 -15.80 9.35 -10.10
N ILE A 171 -17.00 9.91 -10.05
CA ILE A 171 -17.83 9.96 -8.84
C ILE A 171 -18.96 8.96 -9.03
N ARG A 172 -19.10 8.02 -8.09
CA ARG A 172 -20.18 7.04 -8.06
C ARG A 172 -21.15 7.36 -6.94
N ARG A 173 -22.44 7.38 -7.26
CA ARG A 173 -23.54 7.48 -6.31
C ARG A 173 -24.59 6.42 -6.65
N GLY A 174 -24.67 5.39 -5.83
CA GLY A 174 -25.48 4.21 -6.15
C GLY A 174 -25.07 3.59 -7.48
N GLY A 175 -26.03 3.45 -8.41
CA GLY A 175 -25.79 2.88 -9.74
C GLY A 175 -25.28 3.85 -10.80
N THR A 176 -25.12 5.14 -10.48
CA THR A 176 -24.74 6.17 -11.45
C THR A 176 -23.28 6.57 -11.27
N VAL A 177 -22.57 6.72 -12.39
CA VAL A 177 -21.18 7.20 -12.44
C VAL A 177 -21.11 8.46 -13.30
N CYS A 178 -20.46 9.49 -12.78
CA CYS A 178 -20.14 10.73 -13.48
C CYS A 178 -18.62 10.92 -13.53
N LYS A 179 -18.12 11.57 -14.58
CA LYS A 179 -16.75 12.07 -14.64
C LYS A 179 -16.72 13.51 -14.13
N TRP A 180 -15.74 13.86 -13.30
CA TRP A 180 -15.52 15.24 -12.86
C TRP A 180 -14.89 16.07 -13.97
N ASN A 181 -15.49 17.21 -14.29
CA ASN A 181 -14.90 18.25 -15.11
C ASN A 181 -14.34 19.34 -14.19
N ALA A 182 -13.01 19.42 -14.10
CA ALA A 182 -12.32 20.36 -13.23
C ALA A 182 -12.44 21.83 -13.71
N ASP A 183 -12.51 22.07 -15.01
CA ASP A 183 -12.65 23.42 -15.58
C ASP A 183 -14.03 24.02 -15.29
N ALA A 184 -15.08 23.23 -15.51
CA ALA A 184 -16.46 23.63 -15.25
C ALA A 184 -16.87 23.47 -13.78
N LYS A 185 -16.06 22.78 -12.97
CA LYS A 185 -16.38 22.36 -11.59
C LYS A 185 -17.73 21.65 -11.49
N GLN A 186 -17.97 20.74 -12.43
CA GLN A 186 -19.25 20.05 -12.60
C GLN A 186 -19.05 18.57 -12.92
N GLU A 187 -20.05 17.79 -12.54
CA GLU A 187 -20.12 16.38 -12.88
C GLU A 187 -20.76 16.19 -14.25
N GLN A 188 -20.15 15.35 -15.08
CA GLN A 188 -20.63 15.02 -16.40
C GLN A 188 -21.01 13.54 -16.45
N PRO A 189 -22.24 13.19 -16.87
CA PRO A 189 -22.62 11.80 -17.07
C PRO A 189 -21.65 11.09 -18.01
N VAL A 190 -21.29 9.85 -17.69
CA VAL A 190 -20.36 9.07 -18.49
C VAL A 190 -20.86 7.64 -18.65
N THR A 191 -20.68 7.08 -19.84
CA THR A 191 -21.09 5.70 -20.16
C THR A 191 -19.92 4.72 -20.13
N ASP A 192 -18.69 5.21 -20.22
CA ASP A 192 -17.47 4.41 -20.19
C ASP A 192 -16.50 4.91 -19.11
N PHE A 193 -16.01 4.00 -18.28
CA PHE A 193 -15.19 4.33 -17.12
C PHE A 193 -14.35 3.10 -16.71
N PRO A 194 -13.18 3.30 -16.08
CA PRO A 194 -12.14 2.26 -15.98
C PRO A 194 -12.55 1.03 -15.16
N PHE A 195 -13.53 1.18 -14.27
CA PHE A 195 -14.07 0.13 -13.39
C PHE A 195 -15.47 -0.35 -13.81
N LYS A 196 -15.88 -0.10 -15.07
CA LYS A 196 -17.17 -0.57 -15.60
C LYS A 196 -17.23 -2.09 -15.74
N GLN A 197 -16.11 -2.70 -16.13
CA GLN A 197 -15.95 -4.14 -16.30
C GLN A 197 -14.74 -4.63 -15.53
N GLY A 198 -14.73 -5.94 -15.24
CA GLY A 198 -13.70 -6.58 -14.44
C GLY A 198 -14.10 -6.70 -12.97
N ILE A 199 -13.31 -7.49 -12.25
CA ILE A 199 -13.47 -7.73 -10.82
C ILE A 199 -12.73 -6.62 -10.09
N LYS A 200 -13.41 -5.92 -9.16
CA LYS A 200 -12.78 -4.85 -8.39
C LYS A 200 -12.34 -5.39 -7.02
N LEU A 201 -11.04 -5.39 -6.77
CA LEU A 201 -10.46 -5.64 -5.46
C LEU A 201 -10.08 -4.31 -4.81
N LEU A 202 -10.70 -3.99 -3.69
CA LEU A 202 -10.36 -2.84 -2.88
C LEU A 202 -9.38 -3.26 -1.78
N ARG A 203 -8.15 -2.73 -1.86
CA ARG A 203 -7.16 -2.75 -0.78
C ARG A 203 -7.35 -1.53 0.10
N ARG A 204 -7.37 -1.73 1.42
CA ARG A 204 -7.32 -0.65 2.41
C ARG A 204 -6.22 -0.90 3.41
N ASP A 205 -5.44 0.13 3.69
CA ASP A 205 -4.40 0.05 4.71
C ASP A 205 -5.03 0.15 6.10
N GLU A 206 -4.41 -0.51 7.08
CA GLU A 206 -4.87 -0.55 8.46
C GLU A 206 -3.71 -0.19 9.42
N PRO A 207 -3.82 0.95 10.15
CA PRO A 207 -4.94 1.90 10.14
C PRO A 207 -5.00 2.75 8.86
N ASP A 208 -6.20 3.14 8.45
CA ASP A 208 -6.45 4.02 7.30
C ASP A 208 -6.07 5.47 7.66
N THR A 209 -4.80 5.82 7.49
CA THR A 209 -4.30 7.17 7.79
C THR A 209 -4.72 8.20 6.74
N GLY A 210 -5.09 7.77 5.54
CA GLY A 210 -5.52 8.65 4.44
C GLY A 210 -6.89 9.26 4.70
N ALA A 211 -7.77 8.56 5.42
CA ALA A 211 -9.11 9.04 5.75
C ALA A 211 -9.13 10.22 6.74
N ALA A 212 -8.08 10.42 7.53
CA ALA A 212 -8.05 11.40 8.61
C ALA A 212 -8.33 12.84 8.14
N ILE A 213 -7.95 13.17 6.90
CA ILE A 213 -8.13 14.50 6.29
C ILE A 213 -9.45 14.65 5.53
N LEU A 214 -10.24 13.57 5.37
CA LEU A 214 -11.45 13.51 4.55
C LEU A 214 -12.75 13.59 5.38
N GLY A 215 -12.63 13.82 6.68
CA GLY A 215 -13.77 13.91 7.60
C GLY A 215 -14.16 12.57 8.24
N LYS A 216 -15.08 12.66 9.21
CA LYS A 216 -15.50 11.50 10.01
C LYS A 216 -16.25 10.48 9.15
N GLY A 217 -15.85 9.21 9.26
CA GLY A 217 -16.49 8.10 8.54
C GLY A 217 -16.09 7.98 7.07
N SER A 218 -15.11 8.78 6.62
CA SER A 218 -14.50 8.61 5.30
C SER A 218 -13.52 7.45 5.30
N GLU A 219 -13.27 6.88 4.12
CA GLU A 219 -12.39 5.74 3.92
C GLU A 219 -11.53 5.97 2.68
N THR A 220 -10.28 5.52 2.71
CA THR A 220 -9.38 5.54 1.57
C THR A 220 -8.87 4.15 1.25
N GLY A 221 -8.43 3.97 0.00
CA GLY A 221 -7.83 2.73 -0.45
C GLY A 221 -7.38 2.77 -1.90
N VAL A 222 -7.01 1.59 -2.39
CA VAL A 222 -6.61 1.34 -3.77
C VAL A 222 -7.57 0.33 -4.36
N CYS A 223 -8.25 0.72 -5.44
CA CYS A 223 -9.14 -0.16 -6.19
C CYS A 223 -8.39 -0.72 -7.40
N TYR A 224 -8.13 -2.03 -7.36
CA TYR A 224 -7.59 -2.80 -8.47
C TYR A 224 -8.74 -3.34 -9.32
N VAL A 225 -8.81 -2.92 -10.58
CA VAL A 225 -9.74 -3.45 -11.58
C VAL A 225 -9.02 -4.54 -12.36
N CYS A 226 -9.37 -5.78 -12.06
CA CYS A 226 -8.79 -6.98 -12.65
C CYS A 226 -9.65 -7.47 -13.82
N ARG A 227 -9.05 -7.58 -15.01
CA ARG A 227 -9.70 -8.05 -16.25
C ARG A 227 -8.97 -9.27 -16.79
N GLU A 228 -9.63 -10.03 -17.67
CA GLU A 228 -9.06 -11.22 -18.33
C GLU A 228 -8.57 -12.30 -17.33
N VAL A 229 -9.29 -12.41 -16.21
CA VAL A 229 -9.05 -13.37 -15.13
C VAL A 229 -10.37 -13.91 -14.60
N SER A 230 -10.40 -15.18 -14.19
CA SER A 230 -11.53 -15.74 -13.47
C SER A 230 -11.53 -15.30 -12.01
N GLU A 231 -12.71 -15.16 -11.41
CA GLU A 231 -12.80 -14.80 -10.00
C GLU A 231 -12.18 -15.86 -9.09
N GLY A 232 -12.38 -17.15 -9.39
CA GLY A 232 -11.80 -18.24 -8.61
C GLY A 232 -10.28 -18.23 -8.59
N ASP A 233 -9.63 -17.88 -9.71
CA ASP A 233 -8.17 -17.77 -9.78
C ASP A 233 -7.64 -16.52 -9.08
N LEU A 234 -8.38 -15.41 -9.19
CA LEU A 234 -8.03 -14.15 -8.54
C LEU A 234 -8.09 -14.24 -7.01
N LEU A 235 -9.06 -14.98 -6.47
CA LEU A 235 -9.28 -15.12 -5.03
C LEU A 235 -8.44 -16.24 -4.36
N LYS A 236 -7.53 -16.88 -5.10
CA LYS A 236 -6.55 -17.79 -4.49
C LYS A 236 -5.63 -17.03 -3.54
N LYS A 237 -5.22 -17.68 -2.45
CA LYS A 237 -4.40 -17.07 -1.40
C LYS A 237 -3.12 -16.43 -1.95
N GLU A 238 -2.38 -17.16 -2.77
CA GLU A 238 -1.10 -16.73 -3.33
C GLU A 238 -1.27 -15.52 -4.25
N THR A 239 -2.40 -15.46 -4.96
CA THR A 239 -2.76 -14.33 -5.80
C THR A 239 -3.09 -13.09 -4.96
N LEU A 240 -3.88 -13.24 -3.90
CA LEU A 240 -4.27 -12.13 -3.03
C LEU A 240 -3.09 -11.47 -2.30
N GLU A 241 -2.07 -12.26 -1.96
CA GLU A 241 -0.81 -11.78 -1.37
C GLU A 241 -0.02 -10.85 -2.31
N VAL A 242 -0.30 -10.85 -3.62
CA VAL A 242 0.27 -9.88 -4.56
C VAL A 242 -0.34 -8.49 -4.38
N PHE A 243 -1.63 -8.41 -4.05
CA PHE A 243 -2.38 -7.16 -3.98
C PHE A 243 -2.31 -6.49 -2.61
N ALA A 244 -2.01 -7.25 -1.54
CA ALA A 244 -1.93 -6.71 -0.20
C ALA A 244 -1.13 -7.60 0.76
N ASN A 245 -0.64 -6.99 1.84
CA ASN A 245 -0.10 -7.71 2.99
C ASN A 245 -1.20 -7.89 4.06
N PRO A 246 -1.56 -9.13 4.46
CA PRO A 246 -2.66 -9.37 5.41
C PRO A 246 -2.40 -8.80 6.81
N HIS A 247 -1.14 -8.50 7.14
CA HIS A 247 -0.75 -7.91 8.41
C HIS A 247 -0.88 -6.38 8.45
N ALA A 248 -1.08 -5.72 7.32
CA ALA A 248 -1.10 -4.25 7.23
C ALA A 248 -2.28 -3.70 6.41
N ALA A 249 -3.03 -4.57 5.74
CA ALA A 249 -4.13 -4.17 4.88
C ALA A 249 -5.28 -5.20 4.92
N SER A 250 -6.45 -4.78 4.46
CA SER A 250 -7.59 -5.64 4.12
C SER A 250 -7.84 -5.62 2.62
N LEU A 251 -8.43 -6.71 2.13
CA LEU A 251 -8.94 -6.84 0.77
C LEU A 251 -10.43 -7.13 0.82
N SER A 252 -11.19 -6.44 -0.03
CA SER A 252 -12.63 -6.65 -0.20
C SER A 252 -12.99 -6.55 -1.67
N ARG A 253 -14.06 -7.24 -2.07
CA ARG A 253 -14.67 -7.05 -3.39
C ARG A 253 -15.57 -5.83 -3.35
N LEU A 254 -15.46 -5.00 -4.37
CA LEU A 254 -16.35 -3.86 -4.56
C LEU A 254 -17.32 -4.19 -5.71
N HIS A 255 -18.62 -4.07 -5.47
CA HIS A 255 -19.65 -4.18 -6.52
C HIS A 255 -19.97 -2.81 -7.10
#